data_AF-A0A8J6EBT4-F1
#
_entry.id   AF-A0A8J6EBT4-F1
#
_cell.length_a   1.000
_cell.length_b   1.000
_cell.length_c   1.000
_cell.angle_alpha   90.00
_cell.angle_beta   90.00
_cell.angle_gamma   90.00
#
_symmetry.space_group_name_H-M   'P 1'
#
loop_
_entity.id
_entity.type
_entity.pdbx_description
1 polymer ?
#
loop_
_entity_poly.entity_id
_entity_poly.type
_entity_poly.pdbx_seq_one_letter_code
_entity_poly.pdbx_strand_id
1 'polypeptide(L)'
;APCPPRRSLSVFLPQVSFALFQDTSLFEIFKIPEREFRNFFRALESGYRDIPYHNRTHATDVLHAVWFLTTRPIPGFQELSSDEAESDGGVGHTFLSSRSGHVTDDSYGCLAANIPALELMALYVAAAMHDYDHPGRTNAFLVATNAPQ
;
A
#
# COMPACT_ATOMS: atom_id res chain seq x y z
N ALA A 1 11.37 -40.79 -9.03
CA ALA A 1 10.61 -39.78 -9.80
C ALA A 1 11.26 -38.41 -9.56
N PRO A 2 11.51 -37.59 -10.58
CA PRO A 2 11.97 -36.21 -10.37
C PRO A 2 10.88 -35.42 -9.64
N CYS A 3 11.29 -34.63 -8.65
CA CYS A 3 10.44 -33.72 -7.89
C CYS A 3 9.72 -32.77 -8.88
N PRO A 4 8.40 -32.56 -8.77
CA PRO A 4 7.70 -31.64 -9.65
C PRO A 4 8.31 -30.23 -9.51
N PRO A 5 8.40 -29.45 -10.61
CA PRO A 5 8.86 -28.07 -10.54
C PRO A 5 7.97 -27.31 -9.54
N ARG A 6 8.60 -26.56 -8.61
CA ARG A 6 7.88 -25.70 -7.66
C ARG A 6 6.90 -24.83 -8.45
N ARG A 7 5.60 -25.08 -8.28
CA ARG A 7 4.54 -24.28 -8.89
C ARG A 7 4.63 -22.85 -8.34
N SER A 8 4.72 -21.90 -9.27
CA SER A 8 4.58 -20.44 -9.13
C SER A 8 5.51 -19.76 -8.13
N LEU A 9 6.40 -18.91 -8.64
CA LEU A 9 6.87 -17.73 -7.89
C LEU A 9 5.64 -17.08 -7.27
N SER A 10 5.61 -16.99 -5.95
CA SER A 10 4.49 -16.41 -5.22
C SER A 10 4.54 -14.89 -5.38
N VAL A 11 3.71 -14.36 -6.29
CA VAL A 11 3.70 -12.93 -6.67
C VAL A 11 2.88 -12.13 -5.66
N PHE A 12 3.31 -12.09 -4.41
CA PHE A 12 2.50 -11.58 -3.30
C PHE A 12 2.30 -10.06 -3.35
N LEU A 13 3.34 -9.28 -3.64
CA LEU A 13 3.28 -7.83 -3.56
C LEU A 13 2.32 -7.25 -4.63
N PRO A 14 2.39 -7.65 -5.92
CA PRO A 14 1.44 -7.18 -6.93
C PRO A 14 0.01 -7.65 -6.69
N GLN A 15 -0.19 -8.85 -6.14
CA GLN A 15 -1.52 -9.39 -5.86
C GLN A 15 -2.20 -8.61 -4.73
N VAL A 16 -1.51 -8.42 -3.61
CA VAL A 16 -2.03 -7.65 -2.47
C VAL A 16 -2.24 -6.19 -2.86
N SER A 17 -1.26 -5.55 -3.51
CA SER A 17 -1.39 -4.16 -3.97
C SER A 17 -2.61 -3.97 -4.88
N PHE A 18 -2.83 -4.90 -5.81
CA PHE A 18 -4.00 -4.84 -6.70
C PHE A 18 -5.32 -4.99 -5.92
N ALA A 19 -5.41 -5.96 -5.00
CA ALA A 19 -6.59 -6.16 -4.17
C ALA A 19 -6.91 -4.95 -3.29
N LEU A 20 -5.89 -4.30 -2.69
CA LEU A 20 -6.07 -3.11 -1.87
C LEU A 20 -6.52 -1.90 -2.70
N PHE A 21 -5.96 -1.71 -3.89
CA PHE A 21 -6.39 -0.63 -4.80
C PHE A 21 -7.82 -0.84 -5.33
N GLN A 22 -8.29 -2.09 -5.44
CA GLN A 22 -9.69 -2.40 -5.73
C GLN A 22 -10.60 -2.17 -4.52
N ASP A 23 -10.21 -2.61 -3.33
CA ASP A 23 -10.99 -2.45 -2.08
C ASP A 23 -11.22 -0.97 -1.72
N THR A 24 -10.24 -0.12 -2.04
CA THR A 24 -10.27 1.32 -1.78
C THR A 24 -10.72 2.15 -2.99
N SER A 25 -11.13 1.52 -4.09
CA SER A 25 -11.54 2.20 -5.34
C SER A 25 -10.51 3.16 -5.94
N LEU A 26 -9.22 3.04 -5.58
CA LEU A 26 -8.15 3.90 -6.09
C LEU A 26 -7.98 3.84 -7.61
N PHE A 27 -8.27 2.68 -8.22
CA PHE A 27 -8.31 2.55 -9.69
C PHE A 27 -9.33 3.49 -10.34
N GLU A 28 -10.52 3.59 -9.74
CA GLU A 28 -11.62 4.37 -10.29
C GLU A 28 -11.44 5.87 -10.03
N ILE A 29 -10.95 6.22 -8.84
CA ILE A 29 -10.70 7.62 -8.41
C ILE A 29 -9.64 8.26 -9.31
N PHE A 30 -8.49 7.60 -9.47
CA PHE A 30 -7.34 8.15 -10.20
C PHE A 30 -7.23 7.67 -11.66
N LYS A 31 -8.24 6.93 -12.16
CA LYS A 31 -8.25 6.37 -13.52
C LYS A 31 -6.98 5.59 -13.87
N ILE A 32 -6.48 4.82 -12.90
CA ILE A 32 -5.23 4.07 -13.05
C ILE A 32 -5.48 2.87 -13.97
N PRO A 33 -4.73 2.73 -15.08
CA PRO A 33 -4.91 1.60 -15.97
C PRO A 33 -4.25 0.35 -15.36
N GLU A 34 -5.05 -0.70 -15.18
CA GLU A 34 -4.66 -1.87 -14.39
C GLU A 34 -3.46 -2.64 -14.96
N ARG A 35 -3.25 -2.60 -16.28
CA ARG A 35 -2.15 -3.32 -16.93
C ARG A 35 -0.81 -2.73 -16.53
N GLU A 36 -0.70 -1.41 -16.59
CA GLU A 36 0.48 -0.62 -16.24
C GLU A 36 0.76 -0.76 -14.75
N PHE A 37 -0.28 -0.71 -13.91
CA PHE A 37 -0.17 -1.00 -12.48
C PHE A 37 0.45 -2.37 -12.23
N ARG A 38 -0.10 -3.43 -12.83
CA ARG A 38 0.42 -4.81 -12.66
C ARG A 38 1.86 -4.93 -13.17
N ASN A 39 2.20 -4.27 -14.27
CA ASN A 39 3.56 -4.28 -14.80
C ASN A 39 4.54 -3.58 -13.84
N PHE A 40 4.15 -2.42 -13.31
CA PHE A 40 4.94 -1.66 -12.35
C PHE A 40 5.21 -2.48 -11.08
N PHE A 41 4.18 -3.02 -10.44
CA PHE A 41 4.35 -3.78 -9.21
C PHE A 41 5.11 -5.09 -9.42
N ARG A 42 4.99 -5.75 -10.58
CA ARG A 42 5.83 -6.91 -10.91
C ARG A 42 7.30 -6.55 -11.04
N ALA A 43 7.60 -5.43 -11.70
CA ALA A 43 8.97 -4.93 -11.79
C ALA A 43 9.50 -4.53 -10.41
N LEU A 44 8.68 -3.87 -9.59
CA LEU A 44 9.01 -3.50 -8.22
C LEU A 44 9.34 -4.74 -7.36
N GLU A 45 8.47 -5.76 -7.39
CA GLU A 45 8.70 -7.02 -6.68
C GLU A 45 10.02 -7.69 -7.11
N SER A 46 10.37 -7.64 -8.39
CA SER A 46 11.60 -8.23 -8.91
C SER A 46 12.89 -7.57 -8.41
N GLY A 47 12.82 -6.33 -7.91
CA GLY A 47 13.97 -5.64 -7.29
C GLY A 47 14.12 -5.89 -5.79
N TYR A 48 13.20 -6.61 -5.15
CA TYR A 48 13.41 -7.08 -3.78
C TYR A 48 14.33 -8.30 -3.77
N ARG A 49 15.47 -8.18 -3.09
CA ARG A 49 16.47 -9.26 -2.97
C ARG A 49 15.94 -10.42 -2.13
N ASP A 50 16.42 -11.63 -2.41
CA ASP A 50 16.12 -12.83 -1.63
C ASP A 50 16.98 -12.86 -0.35
N ILE A 51 16.60 -12.06 0.64
CA ILE A 51 17.26 -11.95 1.95
C ILE A 51 16.27 -12.27 3.08
N PRO A 52 16.74 -12.64 4.29
CA PRO A 52 15.88 -13.19 5.34
C PRO A 52 14.74 -12.29 5.82
N TYR A 53 14.84 -10.97 5.68
CA TYR A 53 13.85 -10.03 6.22
C TYR A 53 13.38 -8.97 5.20
N HIS A 54 14.23 -8.01 4.81
CA HIS A 54 13.90 -6.89 3.90
C HIS A 54 13.68 -7.36 2.44
N ASN A 55 12.67 -8.19 2.25
CA ASN A 55 12.27 -8.82 0.99
C ASN A 55 10.82 -8.44 0.65
N ARG A 56 10.33 -8.91 -0.50
CA ARG A 56 8.96 -8.65 -0.97
C ARG A 56 7.84 -9.01 0.02
N THR A 57 8.07 -10.00 0.89
CA THR A 57 7.10 -10.41 1.92
C THR A 57 6.99 -9.32 2.98
N HIS A 58 8.11 -8.76 3.42
CA HIS A 58 8.11 -7.64 4.37
C HIS A 58 7.43 -6.40 3.78
N ALA A 59 7.72 -6.05 2.52
CA ALA A 59 7.03 -4.94 1.86
C ALA A 59 5.51 -5.17 1.76
N THR A 60 5.08 -6.42 1.51
CA THR A 60 3.66 -6.79 1.48
C THR A 60 3.01 -6.66 2.85
N ASP A 61 3.71 -7.07 3.91
CA ASP A 61 3.24 -6.95 5.30
C ASP A 61 3.07 -5.49 5.72
N VAL A 62 4.07 -4.64 5.45
CA VAL A 62 4.02 -3.19 5.73
C VAL A 62 2.88 -2.53 4.96
N LEU A 63 2.71 -2.85 3.67
CA LEU A 63 1.59 -2.38 2.85
C LEU A 63 0.24 -2.76 3.46
N HIS A 64 0.06 -4.03 3.84
CA HIS A 64 -1.17 -4.49 4.46
C HIS A 64 -1.41 -3.81 5.81
N ALA A 65 -0.37 -3.62 6.62
CA ALA A 65 -0.47 -2.95 7.91
C ALA A 65 -0.94 -1.49 7.76
N VAL A 66 -0.34 -0.72 6.84
CA VAL A 66 -0.77 0.68 6.65
C VAL A 66 -2.19 0.78 6.12
N TRP A 67 -2.62 -0.10 5.20
CA TRP A 67 -4.01 -0.16 4.76
C TRP A 67 -4.97 -0.53 5.90
N PHE A 68 -4.60 -1.49 6.75
CA PHE A 68 -5.43 -1.88 7.88
C PHE A 68 -5.58 -0.73 8.87
N LEU A 69 -4.46 -0.09 9.24
CA LEU A 69 -4.45 1.04 10.18
C LEU A 69 -5.27 2.23 9.67
N THR A 70 -5.27 2.49 8.37
CA THR A 70 -6.01 3.62 7.81
C THR A 70 -7.49 3.34 7.57
N THR A 71 -7.87 2.08 7.31
CA THR A 71 -9.24 1.73 6.89
C THR A 71 -10.08 1.04 7.95
N ARG A 72 -9.50 0.57 9.05
CA ARG A 72 -10.28 -0.08 10.11
C ARG A 72 -10.97 0.94 11.04
N PRO A 73 -12.09 0.54 11.66
CA PRO A 73 -12.81 1.37 12.63
C PRO A 73 -11.96 1.69 13.87
N ILE A 74 -12.01 2.94 14.29
CA ILE A 74 -11.34 3.48 15.47
C ILE A 74 -12.43 4.02 16.42
N PRO A 75 -12.58 3.44 17.63
CA PRO A 75 -13.57 3.90 18.60
C PRO A 75 -13.36 5.38 18.97
N GLY A 76 -14.41 6.18 18.91
CA GLY A 76 -14.41 7.60 19.26
C GLY A 76 -13.66 8.51 18.28
N PHE A 77 -13.28 8.02 17.10
CA PHE A 77 -12.63 8.84 16.09
C PHE A 77 -13.67 9.70 15.36
N GLN A 78 -13.43 11.02 15.33
CA GLN A 78 -14.33 11.98 14.69
C GLN A 78 -14.00 12.10 13.21
N GLU A 79 -14.96 11.74 12.36
CA GLU A 79 -14.87 11.98 10.92
C GLU A 79 -15.18 13.44 10.60
N LEU A 80 -14.36 14.07 9.75
CA LEU A 80 -14.58 15.42 9.29
C LEU A 80 -15.73 15.40 8.28
N SER A 81 -16.79 16.18 8.52
CA SER A 81 -17.98 16.24 7.65
C SER A 81 -17.61 16.70 6.24
N SER A 82 -18.08 15.95 5.23
CA SER A 82 -17.87 16.17 3.78
C SER A 82 -18.32 17.54 3.24
N ASP A 83 -18.97 18.37 4.06
CA ASP A 83 -19.64 19.61 3.64
C ASP A 83 -18.68 20.79 3.35
N GLU A 84 -17.39 20.69 3.70
CA GLU A 84 -16.40 21.75 3.44
C GLU A 84 -15.59 21.56 2.13
N ALA A 85 -15.80 20.47 1.40
CA ALA A 85 -14.98 20.11 0.22
C ALA A 85 -15.58 20.50 -1.15
N GLU A 86 -16.82 20.99 -1.22
CA GLU A 86 -17.52 21.30 -2.49
C GLU A 86 -17.31 22.74 -3.00
N SER A 87 -16.08 23.25 -3.07
CA SER A 87 -15.87 24.61 -3.62
C SER A 87 -14.72 24.83 -4.62
N ASP A 88 -14.06 23.81 -5.14
CA ASP A 88 -13.19 24.05 -6.30
C ASP A 88 -13.17 22.88 -7.30
N GLY A 89 -13.40 23.20 -8.57
CA GLY A 89 -13.56 22.25 -9.68
C GLY A 89 -12.25 21.58 -10.15
N GLY A 90 -11.28 21.40 -9.26
CA GLY A 90 -10.07 20.61 -9.48
C GLY A 90 -10.14 19.35 -8.62
N VAL A 91 -9.55 18.24 -9.09
CA VAL A 91 -9.43 16.89 -8.45
C VAL A 91 -9.74 16.95 -6.94
N GLY A 92 -11.03 16.94 -6.62
CA GLY A 92 -11.51 17.35 -5.29
C GLY A 92 -11.07 16.33 -4.25
N HIS A 93 -10.93 16.78 -3.00
CA HIS A 93 -10.62 15.97 -1.81
C HIS A 93 -11.54 14.74 -1.73
N THR A 94 -11.18 13.68 -2.45
CA THR A 94 -11.92 12.43 -2.49
C THR A 94 -11.39 11.60 -1.33
N PHE A 95 -12.26 11.27 -0.38
CA PHE A 95 -11.88 10.40 0.74
C PHE A 95 -12.10 8.94 0.37
N LEU A 96 -11.33 8.05 0.98
CA LEU A 96 -11.43 6.61 0.72
C LEU A 96 -12.48 5.99 1.65
N SER A 97 -13.30 5.10 1.11
CA SER A 97 -14.12 4.20 1.92
C SER A 97 -13.77 2.77 1.56
N SER A 98 -13.26 2.01 2.53
CA SER A 98 -12.95 0.59 2.32
C SER A 98 -14.25 -0.23 2.35
N ARG A 99 -14.45 -1.03 1.30
CA ARG A 99 -15.62 -1.91 1.19
C ARG A 99 -15.63 -3.03 2.23
N SER A 100 -14.47 -3.33 2.82
CA SER A 100 -14.30 -4.37 3.84
C SER A 100 -14.46 -3.88 5.29
N GLY A 101 -14.59 -2.57 5.54
CA GLY A 101 -14.48 -1.98 6.89
C GLY A 101 -15.75 -1.35 7.48
N HIS A 102 -16.94 -1.58 6.90
CA HIS A 102 -18.15 -0.84 7.26
C HIS A 102 -18.64 -1.16 8.70
N VAL A 103 -18.59 -0.16 9.58
CA VAL A 103 -19.27 -0.17 10.89
C VAL A 103 -20.51 0.69 10.80
N THR A 104 -21.63 0.20 11.35
CA THR A 104 -22.95 0.83 11.28
C THR A 104 -23.27 1.67 12.51
N ASP A 105 -22.26 1.97 13.34
CA ASP A 105 -22.38 2.67 14.62
C ASP A 105 -21.56 3.97 14.56
N ASP A 106 -22.23 5.10 14.76
CA ASP A 106 -21.66 6.45 14.75
C ASP A 106 -20.60 6.66 15.84
N SER A 107 -20.41 5.70 16.75
CA SER A 107 -19.34 5.72 17.75
C SER A 107 -17.94 5.40 17.20
N TYR A 108 -17.82 5.04 15.92
CA TYR A 108 -16.56 4.72 15.25
C TYR A 108 -16.33 5.62 14.03
N GLY A 109 -15.07 5.91 13.75
CA GLY A 109 -14.64 6.51 12.47
C GLY A 109 -13.39 5.82 11.94
N CYS A 110 -12.88 6.24 10.78
CA CYS A 110 -11.61 5.72 10.25
C CYS A 110 -10.71 6.86 9.73
N LEU A 111 -9.39 6.62 9.69
CA LEU A 111 -8.44 7.61 9.15
C LEU A 111 -8.71 7.89 7.65
N ALA A 112 -9.18 6.88 6.92
CA ALA A 112 -9.51 6.98 5.50
C ALA A 112 -10.58 8.03 5.18
N ALA A 113 -11.45 8.35 6.16
CA ALA A 113 -12.46 9.40 6.04
C ALA A 113 -11.88 10.82 6.20
N ASN A 114 -10.71 10.98 6.82
CA ASN A 114 -10.10 12.29 7.11
C ASN A 114 -8.84 12.58 6.28
N ILE A 115 -8.25 11.57 5.64
CA ILE A 115 -7.04 11.71 4.83
C ILE A 115 -7.42 11.61 3.35
N PRO A 116 -7.03 12.58 2.49
CA PRO A 116 -7.33 12.54 1.07
C PRO A 116 -6.82 11.27 0.39
N ALA A 117 -7.56 10.76 -0.59
CA ALA A 117 -7.21 9.54 -1.32
C ALA A 117 -5.81 9.57 -1.93
N LEU A 118 -5.34 10.75 -2.36
CA LEU A 118 -4.00 10.89 -2.94
C LEU A 118 -2.91 10.64 -1.90
N GLU A 119 -3.08 11.12 -0.67
CA GLU A 119 -2.14 10.92 0.43
C GLU A 119 -2.12 9.45 0.89
N LEU A 120 -3.28 8.81 0.95
CA LEU A 120 -3.38 7.38 1.27
C LEU A 120 -2.79 6.50 0.17
N MET A 121 -3.04 6.84 -1.10
CA MET A 121 -2.39 6.16 -2.22
C MET A 121 -0.87 6.31 -2.14
N ALA A 122 -0.37 7.52 -1.85
CA ALA A 122 1.05 7.76 -1.67
C ALA A 122 1.63 6.92 -0.53
N LEU A 123 0.93 6.81 0.60
CA LEU A 123 1.31 5.96 1.73
C LEU A 123 1.41 4.48 1.33
N TYR A 124 0.41 3.95 0.61
CA TYR A 124 0.41 2.55 0.17
C TYR A 124 1.52 2.27 -0.83
N VAL A 125 1.70 3.15 -1.81
CA VAL A 125 2.77 3.02 -2.82
C VAL A 125 4.14 3.12 -2.16
N ALA A 126 4.33 4.05 -1.21
CA ALA A 126 5.56 4.18 -0.44
C ALA A 126 5.85 2.91 0.37
N ALA A 127 4.86 2.36 1.10
CA ALA A 127 5.00 1.11 1.84
C ALA A 127 5.47 -0.05 0.94
N ALA A 128 4.93 -0.14 -0.28
CA ALA A 128 5.31 -1.18 -1.22
C ALA A 128 6.75 -1.06 -1.76
N MET A 129 7.35 0.14 -1.78
CA MET A 129 8.69 0.37 -2.33
C MET A 129 9.76 0.78 -1.31
N HIS A 130 9.41 0.92 -0.03
CA HIS A 130 10.28 1.54 0.97
C HIS A 130 11.62 0.83 1.16
N ASP A 131 11.66 -0.48 0.92
CA ASP A 131 12.84 -1.36 1.06
C ASP A 131 13.33 -1.91 -0.29
N TYR A 132 12.97 -1.25 -1.40
CA TYR A 132 13.41 -1.66 -2.72
C TYR A 132 14.94 -1.78 -2.81
N ASP A 133 15.43 -2.89 -3.37
CA ASP A 133 16.86 -3.23 -3.50
C ASP A 133 17.67 -3.25 -2.18
N HIS A 134 17.01 -3.42 -1.03
CA HIS A 134 17.68 -3.40 0.27
C HIS A 134 18.81 -4.46 0.37
N PRO A 135 20.05 -4.10 0.76
CA PRO A 135 21.20 -5.01 0.69
C PRO A 135 21.29 -6.02 1.86
N GLY A 136 20.35 -5.96 2.81
CA GLY A 136 20.40 -6.77 4.02
C GLY A 136 21.53 -6.35 4.96
N ARG A 137 21.91 -5.07 4.92
CA ARG A 137 22.90 -4.42 5.77
C ARG A 137 22.34 -3.10 6.26
N THR A 138 22.75 -2.67 7.44
CA THR A 138 22.33 -1.40 8.01
C THR A 138 23.11 -0.23 7.43
N ASN A 139 22.56 0.97 7.52
CA ASN A 139 23.25 2.21 7.13
C ASN A 139 24.60 2.36 7.85
N ALA A 140 24.67 2.03 9.14
CA ALA A 140 25.91 2.08 9.91
C ALA A 140 27.02 1.18 9.33
N PHE A 141 26.65 -0.01 8.83
CA PHE A 141 27.61 -0.90 8.16
C PHE A 141 28.10 -0.30 6.84
N LEU A 142 27.19 0.21 6.01
CA LEU A 142 27.53 0.79 4.71
C LEU A 142 28.52 1.96 4.86
N VAL A 143 28.25 2.86 5.80
CA VAL A 143 29.13 3.98 6.15
C VAL A 143 30.49 3.48 6.66
N ALA A 144 30.51 2.52 7.59
CA ALA A 144 31.75 1.99 8.15
C ALA A 144 32.65 1.29 7.10
N THR A 145 32.04 0.72 6.04
CA THR A 145 32.77 0.02 4.97
C THR A 145 33.07 0.89 3.75
N ASN A 146 32.69 2.18 3.74
CA ASN A 146 32.78 3.05 2.56
C ASN A 146 32.13 2.43 1.31
N ALA A 147 30.91 1.89 1.47
CA ALA A 147 30.17 1.33 0.35
C ALA A 147 29.89 2.41 -0.71
N PRO A 148 30.00 2.09 -2.02
CA PRO A 148 29.83 3.07 -3.11
C PRO A 148 28.36 3.39 -3.43
N GLN A 149 27.43 2.93 -2.58
CA GLN A 149 25.99 2.99 -2.76
C GLN A 149 25.46 4.40 -2.60
#